data_AF-A0A1B8U4C6-F1
#
_entry.id   AF-A0A1B8U4C6-F1
#
_cell.length_a   1.000
_cell.length_b   1.000
_cell.length_c   1.000
_cell.angle_alpha   90.00
_cell.angle_beta   90.00
_cell.angle_gamma   90.00
#
_symmetry.space_group_name_H-M   'P 1'
#
loop_
_entity.id
_entity.type
_entity.pdbx_description
1 polymer ?
#
loop_
_entity_poly.entity_id
_entity_poly.type
_entity_poly.pdbx_seq_one_letter_code
_entity_poly.pdbx_strand_id
1 'polypeptide(L)' 'MKSTLVFTFFCILTIQLAHTQENKYQKVVSKHFKNLYKISDDLYRAEQPSKKGFKELEALGIRQ' A
#
# COMPACT_ATOMS: atom_id res chain seq x y z
N MET A 1 8.97 34.91 -24.20
CA MET A 1 9.86 33.73 -24.23
C MET A 1 10.22 33.24 -22.81
N LYS A 2 10.81 34.08 -21.95
CA LYS A 2 11.19 33.70 -20.57
C LYS A 2 9.99 33.28 -19.70
N SER A 3 8.90 34.05 -19.74
CA SER A 3 7.66 33.75 -18.99
C SER A 3 6.97 32.46 -19.45
N THR A 4 6.93 32.21 -20.76
CA THR A 4 6.39 30.98 -21.34
C THR A 4 7.16 29.75 -20.86
N LEU A 5 8.49 29.84 -20.79
CA LEU A 5 9.37 28.75 -20.36
C LEU A 5 9.21 28.42 -18.87
N VAL A 6 9.03 29.43 -18.03
CA VAL A 6 8.72 29.25 -16.60
C VAL A 6 7.35 28.58 -16.41
N PHE A 7 6.35 28.98 -17.20
CA PHE A 7 5.02 28.39 -17.13
C PHE A 7 5.05 26.90 -17.54
N THR A 8 5.76 26.56 -18.62
CA THR A 8 5.95 25.16 -19.03
C THR A 8 6.65 24.33 -17.95
N PHE A 9 7.70 24.88 -17.33
CA PHE A 9 8.42 24.21 -16.24
C PHE A 9 7.51 23.96 -15.02
N PHE A 10 6.69 24.94 -14.66
CA PHE A 10 5.71 24.80 -13.59
C PHE A 10 4.66 23.71 -13.88
N CYS A 11 4.16 23.62 -15.12
CA CYS A 11 3.23 22.57 -15.54
C CYS A 11 3.85 21.16 -15.48
N ILE A 12 5.13 21.01 -15.82
CA ILE A 12 5.81 19.71 -15.75
C ILE A 12 5.97 19.27 -14.29
N LEU A 13 6.27 20.20 -13.39
CA LEU A 13 6.44 19.93 -11.97
C LEU A 13 5.14 19.39 -11.33
N THR A 14 3.98 19.97 -11.68
CA THR A 14 2.69 19.57 -11.09
C THR A 14 2.21 18.19 -11.55
N ILE A 15 2.56 17.77 -12.77
CA ILE A 15 2.20 16.44 -13.28
C ILE A 15 2.96 15.33 -12.52
N GLN A 16 4.22 15.58 -12.13
CA GLN A 16 5.01 14.58 -11.38
C GLN A 16 4.51 14.39 -9.95
N LEU A 17 4.05 15.47 -9.28
CA LEU A 17 3.45 15.33 -7.94
C LEU A 17 2.13 14.54 -7.94
N ALA A 18 1.36 14.60 -9.02
CA ALA A 18 0.09 13.87 -9.12
C ALA A 18 0.28 12.34 -9.23
N HIS A 19 1.45 11.87 -9.67
CA HIS A 19 1.69 10.45 -9.97
C HIS A 19 2.20 9.62 -8.77
N THR A 20 2.39 10.24 -7.60
CA THR A 20 3.01 9.60 -6.42
C THR A 20 2.07 8.73 -5.58
N GLN A 21 0.77 8.68 -5.89
CA GLN A 21 -0.21 8.01 -5.02
C GLN A 21 -1.01 6.90 -5.71
N GLU A 22 -0.33 5.93 -6.33
CA GLU A 22 -0.94 4.62 -6.57
C GLU A 22 -0.57 3.65 -5.44
N ASN A 23 -1.36 3.67 -4.36
CA ASN A 23 -1.37 2.56 -3.40
C ASN A 23 -2.76 1.92 -3.45
N LYS A 24 -2.98 1.11 -4.50
CA LYS A 24 -4.16 0.26 -4.61
C LYS A 24 -3.93 -0.95 -3.69
N TYR A 25 -4.45 -0.87 -2.48
CA TYR A 25 -4.51 -2.01 -1.57
C TYR A 25 -5.23 -3.17 -2.27
N GLN A 26 -4.58 -4.33 -2.33
CA GLN A 26 -5.15 -5.51 -2.98
C GLN A 26 -5.80 -6.40 -1.91
N LYS A 27 -7.10 -6.68 -2.06
CA LYS A 27 -7.80 -7.62 -1.18
C LYS A 27 -7.28 -9.03 -1.42
N VAL A 28 -6.91 -9.73 -0.35
CA VAL A 28 -6.41 -11.11 -0.39
C VAL A 28 -7.45 -12.03 0.25
N VAL A 29 -7.80 -13.11 -0.45
CA VAL A 29 -8.71 -14.13 0.10
C VAL A 29 -7.92 -15.04 1.04
N SER A 30 -8.35 -15.13 2.29
CA SER A 30 -7.75 -16.01 3.30
C SER A 30 -8.82 -16.70 4.13
N LYS A 31 -8.53 -17.93 4.57
CA LYS A 31 -9.40 -18.71 5.47
C LYS A 31 -9.25 -18.29 6.94
N HIS A 32 -8.07 -17.78 7.31
CA HIS A 32 -7.70 -17.55 8.70
C HIS A 32 -7.67 -16.06 9.09
N PHE A 33 -7.55 -15.19 8.09
CA PHE A 33 -7.57 -13.74 8.26
C PHE A 33 -8.79 -13.14 7.58
N LYS A 34 -9.60 -12.44 8.38
CA LYS A 34 -10.69 -11.63 7.87
C LYS A 34 -10.15 -10.28 7.39
N ASN A 35 -10.74 -9.77 6.31
CA ASN A 35 -10.40 -8.46 5.76
C ASN A 35 -8.90 -8.27 5.55
N LEU A 36 -8.24 -9.27 4.95
CA LEU A 36 -6.82 -9.23 4.61
C LEU A 36 -6.59 -8.40 3.34
N TYR A 37 -5.68 -7.45 3.42
CA TYR A 37 -5.26 -6.58 2.33
C TYR A 37 -3.74 -6.50 2.27
N LYS A 38 -3.18 -6.59 1.07
CA LYS A 38 -1.78 -6.27 0.78
C LYS A 38 -1.68 -4.76 0.54
N ILE A 39 -0.89 -4.08 1.35
CA ILE A 39 -0.64 -2.63 1.22
C ILE A 39 0.63 -2.41 0.40
N SER A 40 1.69 -3.17 0.67
CA SER A 40 2.94 -3.19 -0.11
C SER A 40 3.52 -4.61 -0.11
N ASP A 41 4.69 -4.80 -0.71
CA ASP A 41 5.35 -6.12 -0.75
C ASP A 41 5.63 -6.71 0.63
N ASP A 42 5.94 -5.84 1.60
CA ASP A 42 6.31 -6.25 2.97
C ASP A 42 5.23 -5.91 4.02
N LEU A 43 4.11 -5.31 3.61
CA LEU A 43 3.07 -4.84 4.55
C LEU A 43 1.68 -5.37 4.19
N TYR A 44 1.09 -6.05 5.18
CA TYR A 44 -0.27 -6.54 5.14
C TYR A 44 -1.10 -5.95 6.29
N ARG A 45 -2.40 -5.79 6.04
CA ARG A 45 -3.40 -5.40 7.04
C ARG A 45 -4.50 -6.44 7.08
N ALA A 46 -4.90 -6.85 8.27
CA ALA A 46 -6.06 -7.70 8.50
C ALA A 46 -6.87 -7.20 9.70
N GLU A 47 -8.08 -7.73 9.89
CA GLU A 47 -8.73 -7.69 11.20
C GLU A 47 -7.94 -8.48 12.24
N GLN A 48 -8.23 -8.25 13.52
CA GLN A 48 -7.61 -8.99 14.62
C GLN A 48 -7.79 -10.50 14.39
N PRO A 49 -6.68 -11.27 14.28
CA PRO A 49 -6.75 -12.71 14.06
C PRO A 49 -7.39 -13.42 15.26
N SER A 50 -8.03 -14.55 15.00
CA SER A 50 -8.42 -15.47 16.08
C SER A 50 -7.20 -16.15 16.69
N LYS A 51 -7.37 -16.84 17.83
CA LYS A 51 -6.30 -17.63 18.47
C LYS A 51 -5.63 -18.64 17.51
N LYS A 52 -6.37 -19.19 16.54
CA LYS A 52 -5.80 -20.08 15.51
C LYS A 52 -4.97 -19.31 14.48
N GLY A 53 -5.43 -18.15 14.05
CA GLY A 53 -4.68 -17.28 13.12
C GLY A 53 -3.37 -16.78 13.74
N PHE A 54 -3.36 -16.48 15.04
CA PHE A 54 -2.14 -16.14 15.77
C PHE A 54 -1.10 -17.27 15.76
N LYS A 55 -1.52 -18.53 15.97
CA LYS A 55 -0.61 -19.68 15.91
C LYS A 55 0.00 -19.89 14.52
N GLU A 56 -0.76 -19.59 13.47
CA GLU A 56 -0.24 -19.63 12.09
C GLU A 56 0.79 -18.54 11.84
N LEU A 57 0.55 -17.31 12.28
CA LEU A 57 1.54 -16.23 12.18
C LEU A 57 2.85 -16.62 12.87
N GLU A 58 2.74 -17.16 14.08
CA GLU A 58 3.90 -17.62 14.86
C GLU A 58 4.64 -18.76 14.15
N ALA A 59 3.93 -19.75 13.61
CA ALA A 59 4.52 -20.85 12.85
C ALA A 59 5.21 -20.39 11.55
N LEU A 60 4.73 -19.30 10.94
CA LEU A 60 5.35 -18.66 9.78
C LEU A 60 6.50 -17.71 10.15
N GLY A 61 6.81 -17.57 11.45
CA GLY A 61 7.86 -16.68 11.93
C GLY A 61 7.48 -15.19 11.87
N ILE A 62 6.22 -14.88 11.62
CA ILE A 62 5.70 -13.52 11.57
C ILE A 62 5.47 -13.04 13.00
N ARG A 63 6.26 -12.05 13.41
CA ARG A 63 6.17 -11.41 14.73
C ARG A 63 5.28 -10.16 14.62
N GLN A 64 4.48 -9.91 15.67
CA GLN A 64 3.68 -8.70 15.80
C GLN A 64 4.51 -7.50 16.21
#